data_AF-A0A9E4SBA9-F1
#
_entry.id   AF-A0A9E4SBA9-F1
#
_cell.length_a   1.000
_cell.length_b   1.000
_cell.length_c   1.000
_cell.angle_alpha   90.00
_cell.angle_beta   90.00
_cell.angle_gamma   90.00
#
_symmetry.space_group_name_H-M   'P 1'
#
loop_
_entity.id
_entity.type
_entity.pdbx_description
1 polymer ?
#
loop_
_entity_poly.entity_id
_entity_poly.type
_entity_poly.pdbx_seq_one_letter_code
_entity_poly.pdbx_strand_id
1 'polypeptide(L)'
;RMLEVLDQHKIRCCVSLNLAVLEHFPEIRDAMVERDWDFMSHGIYNTRYLYAYTEEEEREFYRDNIDTLKRQTGKQLKGMLGPAISGTVRTPDLMAEAGLIYHTDWMHDDQPVPINVNSGKLVSVPYSIELNDSPLFRVNYEADYFAEICKRQFDQLYKEGAESGRVMCIALHPFLIGQPHRIKFLDEILSYILAHDGVWQTTADDIAEYYIKNYYDQAVDHAQQFKA
;
A
#
# COMPACT_ATOMS: atom_id res chain seq x y z
N ARG A 1 -11.01 -16.79 7.88
CA ARG A 1 -11.88 -16.09 6.89
C ARG A 1 -11.07 -15.33 5.85
N MET A 2 -10.52 -14.14 6.13
CA MET A 2 -9.78 -13.37 5.10
C MET A 2 -8.55 -14.12 4.59
N LEU A 3 -7.74 -14.71 5.50
CA LEU A 3 -6.61 -15.57 5.10
C LEU A 3 -7.04 -16.74 4.20
N GLU A 4 -8.13 -17.44 4.52
CA GLU A 4 -8.62 -18.57 3.71
C GLU A 4 -8.94 -18.14 2.26
N VAL A 5 -9.61 -17.01 2.08
CA VAL A 5 -9.91 -16.48 0.73
C VAL A 5 -8.63 -16.06 0.00
N LEU A 6 -7.72 -15.36 0.69
CA LEU A 6 -6.45 -14.94 0.09
C LEU A 6 -5.59 -16.15 -0.29
N ASP A 7 -5.57 -17.21 0.52
CA ASP A 7 -4.85 -18.45 0.24
C ASP A 7 -5.45 -19.20 -0.96
N GLN A 8 -6.77 -19.24 -1.09
CA GLN A 8 -7.47 -19.82 -2.25
C GLN A 8 -7.03 -19.17 -3.55
N HIS A 9 -6.87 -17.83 -3.53
CA HIS A 9 -6.42 -17.03 -4.68
C HIS A 9 -4.90 -16.87 -4.76
N LYS A 10 -4.14 -17.44 -3.83
CA LYS A 10 -2.67 -17.33 -3.73
C LYS A 10 -2.17 -15.88 -3.69
N ILE A 11 -2.91 -15.02 -2.98
CA ILE A 11 -2.57 -13.60 -2.85
C ILE A 11 -1.40 -13.41 -1.88
N ARG A 12 -0.34 -12.79 -2.37
CA ARG A 12 0.74 -12.20 -1.57
C ARG A 12 0.40 -10.73 -1.31
N CYS A 13 -0.04 -10.42 -0.09
CA CYS A 13 -0.45 -9.05 0.25
C CYS A 13 0.74 -8.15 0.58
N CYS A 14 0.57 -6.85 0.36
CA CYS A 14 1.30 -5.82 1.10
C CYS A 14 0.41 -5.31 2.22
N VAL A 15 0.83 -5.50 3.48
CA VAL A 15 0.03 -5.11 4.64
C VAL A 15 0.41 -3.71 5.07
N SER A 16 -0.56 -2.79 5.03
CA SER A 16 -0.49 -1.52 5.76
C SER A 16 -0.66 -1.80 7.25
N LEU A 17 0.44 -1.80 7.99
CA LEU A 17 0.49 -2.41 9.32
C LEU A 17 0.83 -1.41 10.42
N ASN A 18 -0.02 -1.37 11.44
CA ASN A 18 0.41 -0.87 12.74
C ASN A 18 1.39 -1.86 13.35
N LEU A 19 2.67 -1.53 13.42
CA LEU A 19 3.71 -2.52 13.73
C LEU A 19 3.60 -3.12 15.14
N ALA A 20 2.93 -2.44 16.08
CA ALA A 20 2.61 -3.02 17.39
C ALA A 20 1.75 -4.30 17.30
N VAL A 21 1.00 -4.50 16.20
CA VAL A 21 0.25 -5.73 15.95
C VAL A 21 1.17 -6.95 15.93
N LEU A 22 2.41 -6.80 15.45
CA LEU A 22 3.38 -7.91 15.39
C LEU A 22 3.75 -8.44 16.78
N GLU A 23 3.71 -7.57 17.79
CA GLU A 23 3.99 -7.90 19.19
C GLU A 23 2.73 -8.35 19.93
N HIS A 24 1.60 -7.68 19.68
CA HIS A 24 0.34 -7.98 20.35
C HIS A 24 -0.32 -9.28 19.87
N PHE A 25 -0.13 -9.63 18.60
CA PHE A 25 -0.76 -10.77 17.93
C PHE A 25 0.28 -11.59 17.14
N PRO A 26 1.21 -12.28 17.83
CA PRO A 26 2.28 -13.04 17.20
C PRO A 26 1.77 -14.12 16.24
N GLU A 27 0.59 -14.70 16.48
CA GLU A 27 -0.04 -15.65 15.58
C GLU A 27 -0.42 -15.03 14.22
N ILE A 28 -0.79 -13.75 14.20
CA ILE A 28 -1.06 -13.01 12.97
C ILE A 28 0.25 -12.65 12.27
N ARG A 29 1.28 -12.22 13.02
CA ARG A 29 2.64 -12.04 12.49
C ARG A 29 3.12 -13.30 11.78
N ASP A 30 3.08 -14.44 12.47
CA ASP A 30 3.61 -15.70 11.95
C ASP A 30 2.86 -16.13 10.68
N ALA A 31 1.53 -15.95 10.65
CA ALA A 31 0.72 -16.22 9.48
C ALA A 31 1.08 -15.35 8.26
N MET A 32 1.42 -14.06 8.47
CA MET A 32 1.85 -13.15 7.41
C MET A 32 3.26 -13.50 6.91
N VAL A 33 4.18 -13.85 7.82
CA VAL A 33 5.57 -14.23 7.50
C VAL A 33 5.61 -15.54 6.72
N GLU A 34 4.83 -16.55 7.13
CA GLU A 34 4.74 -17.85 6.44
C GLU A 34 4.28 -17.71 4.97
N ARG A 35 3.43 -16.71 4.69
CA ARG A 35 2.90 -16.41 3.34
C ARG A 35 3.79 -15.48 2.52
N ASP A 36 4.95 -15.11 3.05
CA ASP A 36 5.88 -14.15 2.43
C ASP A 36 5.21 -12.82 2.04
N TRP A 37 4.26 -12.35 2.86
CA TRP A 37 3.65 -11.04 2.65
C TRP A 37 4.67 -9.91 2.85
N ASP A 38 4.45 -8.81 2.15
CA ASP A 38 5.22 -7.59 2.34
C ASP A 38 4.53 -6.65 3.32
N PHE A 39 5.29 -5.69 3.84
CA PHE A 39 4.84 -4.80 4.89
C PHE A 39 5.18 -3.37 4.53
N MET A 40 4.16 -2.51 4.55
CA MET A 40 4.35 -1.07 4.61
C MET A 40 4.01 -0.60 6.01
N SER A 41 4.73 0.41 6.50
CA SER A 41 4.42 0.98 7.81
C SER A 41 3.09 1.73 7.74
N HIS A 42 2.24 1.55 8.75
CA HIS A 42 1.14 2.43 9.10
C HIS A 42 1.37 3.10 10.46
N GLY A 43 2.65 3.32 10.80
CA GLY A 43 3.15 3.68 12.13
C GLY A 43 3.15 2.53 13.12
N ILE A 44 3.66 2.76 14.34
CA ILE A 44 3.53 1.79 15.43
C ILE A 44 2.06 1.64 15.85
N TYR A 45 1.35 2.77 15.90
CA TYR A 45 -0.09 2.88 16.19
C TYR A 45 -0.72 3.94 15.29
N ASN A 46 -1.95 3.70 14.81
CA ASN A 46 -2.65 4.64 13.94
C ASN A 46 -3.22 5.89 14.65
N THR A 47 -2.90 6.07 15.94
CA THR A 47 -3.29 7.22 16.76
C THR A 47 -2.15 8.22 17.00
N ARG A 48 -1.00 7.96 16.39
CA ARG A 48 0.21 8.79 16.49
C ARG A 48 0.45 9.46 15.13
N TYR A 49 0.06 10.72 15.02
CA TYR A 49 0.04 11.45 13.76
C TYR A 49 1.35 12.20 13.50
N LEU A 50 1.86 12.13 12.28
CA LEU A 50 3.14 12.74 11.89
C LEU A 50 3.11 14.28 11.93
N TYR A 51 1.96 14.91 11.65
CA TYR A 51 1.81 16.36 11.75
C TYR A 51 2.03 16.91 13.17
N ALA A 52 1.93 16.06 14.20
CA ALA A 52 2.16 16.45 15.59
C ALA A 52 3.64 16.35 16.00
N TYR A 53 4.48 15.75 15.16
CA TYR A 53 5.90 15.56 15.44
C TYR A 53 6.74 16.74 14.99
N THR A 54 7.78 17.00 15.77
CA THR A 54 8.98 17.70 15.31
C THR A 54 9.74 16.85 14.28
N GLU A 55 10.68 17.46 13.59
CA GLU A 55 11.52 16.73 12.61
C GLU A 55 12.31 15.58 13.24
N GLU A 56 12.84 15.78 14.46
CA GLU A 56 13.60 14.75 15.19
C GLU A 56 12.70 13.59 15.65
N GLU A 57 11.50 13.90 16.16
CA GLU A 57 10.52 12.87 16.53
C GLU A 57 10.07 12.06 15.30
N GLU A 58 9.94 12.70 14.14
CA GLU A 58 9.61 12.01 12.88
C GLU A 58 10.78 11.13 12.38
N ARG A 59 12.04 11.56 12.52
CA ARG A 59 13.21 10.70 12.27
C ARG A 59 13.23 9.48 13.19
N GLU A 60 13.02 9.70 14.49
CA GLU A 60 12.93 8.61 15.46
C GLU A 60 11.78 7.65 15.13
N PHE A 61 10.64 8.17 14.69
CA PHE A 61 9.52 7.37 14.20
C PHE A 61 9.98 6.41 13.08
N TYR A 62 10.66 6.88 12.04
CA TYR A 62 11.10 5.99 10.97
C TYR A 62 12.08 4.92 11.47
N ARG A 63 13.05 5.30 12.30
CA ARG A 63 13.98 4.36 12.92
C ARG A 63 13.25 3.26 13.70
N ASP A 64 12.31 3.64 14.57
CA ASP A 64 11.54 2.68 15.37
C ASP A 64 10.71 1.73 14.50
N ASN A 65 10.09 2.25 13.43
CA ASN A 65 9.34 1.41 12.49
C ASN A 65 10.24 0.39 11.78
N ILE A 66 11.39 0.84 11.26
CA ILE A 66 12.36 -0.01 10.56
C ILE A 66 12.88 -1.11 11.51
N ASP A 67 13.33 -0.72 12.70
CA ASP A 67 13.91 -1.64 13.67
C ASP A 67 12.86 -2.63 14.20
N THR A 68 11.62 -2.18 14.42
CA THR A 68 10.54 -3.05 14.87
C THR A 68 10.15 -4.08 13.82
N LEU A 69 9.96 -3.69 12.56
CA LEU A 69 9.65 -4.67 11.51
C LEU A 69 10.78 -5.69 11.35
N LYS A 70 12.04 -5.23 11.31
CA LYS A 70 13.21 -6.10 11.15
C LYS A 70 13.36 -7.07 12.31
N ARG A 71 13.18 -6.61 13.55
CA ARG A 71 13.22 -7.45 14.76
C ARG A 71 12.13 -8.53 14.74
N GLN A 72 10.92 -8.17 14.33
CA GLN A 72 9.76 -9.07 14.40
C GLN A 72 9.68 -10.05 13.23
N THR A 73 10.13 -9.66 12.04
CA THR A 73 9.89 -10.44 10.80
C THR A 73 11.16 -10.80 10.03
N GLY A 74 12.30 -10.15 10.34
CA GLY A 74 13.52 -10.23 9.55
C GLY A 74 13.49 -9.45 8.22
N LYS A 75 12.33 -8.92 7.81
CA LYS A 75 12.19 -8.15 6.56
C LYS A 75 12.68 -6.71 6.73
N GLN A 76 13.12 -6.14 5.61
CA GLN A 76 13.47 -4.72 5.50
C GLN A 76 12.21 -3.91 5.18
N LEU A 77 11.95 -2.84 5.93
CA LEU A 77 10.87 -1.91 5.62
C LEU A 77 11.26 -1.07 4.40
N LYS A 78 10.41 -1.05 3.36
CA LYS A 78 10.66 -0.34 2.11
C LYS A 78 9.78 0.89 1.90
N GLY A 79 8.62 0.97 2.54
CA GLY A 79 7.73 2.12 2.38
C GLY A 79 6.67 2.25 3.44
N MET A 80 5.80 3.25 3.27
CA MET A 80 4.83 3.67 4.28
C MET A 80 3.54 4.21 3.65
N LEU A 81 2.42 3.82 4.24
CA LEU A 81 1.18 4.58 4.29
C LEU A 81 1.14 5.28 5.65
N GLY A 82 1.34 6.58 5.74
CA GLY A 82 1.42 7.29 7.01
C GLY A 82 0.20 7.05 7.90
N PRO A 83 0.36 7.01 9.24
CA PRO A 83 -0.76 6.86 10.16
C PRO A 83 -1.77 7.99 9.92
N ALA A 84 -3.03 7.65 9.67
CA ALA A 84 -4.09 8.58 9.27
C ALA A 84 -3.72 9.52 8.10
N ILE A 85 -2.77 9.15 7.23
CA ILE A 85 -2.34 9.97 6.08
C ILE A 85 -1.91 11.37 6.57
N SER A 86 -1.18 11.39 7.70
CA SER A 86 -0.87 12.60 8.46
C SER A 86 0.48 13.24 8.13
N GLY A 87 1.11 12.82 7.02
CA GLY A 87 2.39 13.32 6.56
C GLY A 87 2.40 14.84 6.36
N THR A 88 3.60 15.41 6.42
CA THR A 88 3.86 16.84 6.23
C THR A 88 4.77 17.07 5.02
N VAL A 89 5.08 18.32 4.70
CA VAL A 89 5.95 18.66 3.55
C VAL A 89 7.37 18.10 3.65
N ARG A 90 7.86 17.81 4.87
CA ARG A 90 9.20 17.21 5.11
C ARG A 90 9.18 15.67 5.08
N THR A 91 8.00 15.06 5.18
CA THR A 91 7.86 13.60 5.30
C THR A 91 8.56 12.85 4.18
N PRO A 92 8.41 13.21 2.88
CA PRO A 92 9.13 12.51 1.81
C PRO A 92 10.65 12.53 1.96
N ASP A 93 11.23 13.67 2.35
CA ASP A 93 12.68 13.80 2.55
C ASP A 93 13.16 12.90 3.69
N LEU A 94 12.44 12.90 4.82
CA LEU A 94 12.80 12.08 5.99
C LEU A 94 12.61 10.58 5.72
N MET A 95 11.60 10.19 4.93
CA MET A 95 11.42 8.81 4.48
C MET A 95 12.62 8.33 3.66
N ALA A 96 13.06 9.15 2.70
CA ALA A 96 14.19 8.82 1.85
C ALA A 96 15.52 8.83 2.62
N GLU A 97 15.70 9.77 3.55
CA GLU A 97 16.84 9.79 4.51
C GLU A 97 16.91 8.50 5.32
N ALA A 98 15.76 7.96 5.75
CA ALA A 98 15.66 6.69 6.48
C ALA A 98 15.84 5.43 5.59
N GLY A 99 15.99 5.60 4.27
CA GLY A 99 16.19 4.51 3.31
C GLY A 99 14.92 3.85 2.80
N LEU A 100 13.74 4.46 3.00
CA LEU A 100 12.50 4.03 2.36
C LEU A 100 12.49 4.46 0.89
N ILE A 101 11.86 3.65 0.03
CA ILE A 101 11.86 3.84 -1.42
C ILE A 101 10.47 4.16 -1.98
N TYR A 102 9.40 4.00 -1.20
CA TYR A 102 8.07 4.42 -1.63
C TYR A 102 7.18 4.99 -0.53
N HIS A 103 6.21 5.77 -1.00
CA HIS A 103 5.22 6.49 -0.22
C HIS A 103 3.83 6.31 -0.85
N THR A 104 2.79 6.12 -0.03
CA THR A 104 1.43 5.83 -0.53
C THR A 104 0.36 6.79 -0.01
N ASP A 105 0.72 7.94 0.57
CA ASP A 105 -0.29 8.88 1.10
C ASP A 105 -0.92 9.77 0.02
N TRP A 106 -0.38 9.79 -1.19
CA TRP A 106 -0.85 10.68 -2.25
C TRP A 106 -1.72 9.94 -3.26
N MET A 107 -3.04 10.14 -3.19
CA MET A 107 -4.01 9.58 -4.13
C MET A 107 -4.18 10.51 -5.34
N HIS A 108 -3.17 10.58 -6.20
CA HIS A 108 -3.12 11.57 -7.29
C HIS A 108 -2.92 10.98 -8.69
N ASP A 109 -2.62 9.69 -8.82
CA ASP A 109 -2.34 9.05 -10.10
C ASP A 109 -2.65 7.54 -10.04
N ASP A 110 -2.78 6.92 -11.21
CA ASP A 110 -2.93 5.47 -11.40
C ASP A 110 -1.59 4.80 -11.77
N GLN A 111 -0.51 5.56 -11.85
CA GLN A 111 0.85 5.09 -12.07
C GLN A 111 1.80 5.53 -10.95
N PRO A 112 2.90 4.79 -10.71
CA PRO A 112 3.93 5.28 -9.82
C PRO A 112 4.63 6.52 -10.39
N VAL A 113 4.96 7.48 -9.51
CA VAL A 113 5.58 8.76 -9.90
C VAL A 113 6.80 9.06 -9.02
N PRO A 114 7.92 9.58 -9.56
CA PRO A 114 9.06 9.98 -8.74
C PRO A 114 8.69 11.14 -7.82
N ILE A 115 9.13 11.09 -6.56
CA ILE A 115 9.04 12.19 -5.62
C ILE A 115 10.40 12.88 -5.56
N ASN A 116 10.41 14.21 -5.72
CA ASN A 116 11.62 14.99 -5.59
C ASN A 116 12.01 15.09 -4.11
N VAL A 117 13.11 14.41 -3.75
CA VAL A 117 13.66 14.35 -2.39
C VAL A 117 15.12 14.79 -2.36
N ASN A 118 15.58 15.24 -1.20
CA ASN A 118 16.96 15.73 -1.02
C ASN A 118 18.03 14.65 -1.16
N SER A 119 17.69 13.38 -0.90
CA SER A 119 18.61 12.26 -1.01
C SER A 119 17.89 10.97 -1.39
N GLY A 120 18.59 10.04 -2.05
CA GLY A 120 18.02 8.76 -2.46
C GLY A 120 17.02 8.86 -3.62
N LYS A 121 16.19 7.83 -3.76
CA LYS A 121 15.07 7.76 -4.71
C LYS A 121 13.82 7.41 -3.92
N LEU A 122 12.74 8.14 -4.15
CA LEU A 122 11.45 7.89 -3.53
C LEU A 122 10.35 7.93 -4.60
N VAL A 123 9.42 6.99 -4.54
CA VAL A 123 8.32 6.85 -5.50
C VAL A 123 6.99 6.96 -4.78
N SER A 124 6.06 7.74 -5.32
CA SER A 124 4.67 7.63 -4.92
C SER A 124 4.08 6.40 -5.60
N VAL A 125 3.60 5.44 -4.83
CA VAL A 125 2.88 4.25 -5.35
C VAL A 125 1.38 4.47 -5.11
N PRO A 126 0.53 4.33 -6.14
CA PRO A 126 -0.90 4.59 -6.03
C PRO A 126 -1.59 3.81 -4.89
N TYR A 127 -2.37 4.53 -4.10
CA TYR A 127 -3.26 4.00 -3.07
C TYR A 127 -4.67 4.53 -3.29
N SER A 128 -5.68 3.82 -2.78
CA SER A 128 -7.08 4.19 -2.96
C SER A 128 -7.79 4.52 -1.65
N ILE A 129 -8.41 5.70 -1.59
CA ILE A 129 -9.45 6.03 -0.60
C ILE A 129 -10.83 5.59 -1.11
N GLU A 130 -11.04 5.57 -2.43
CA GLU A 130 -12.34 5.23 -3.02
C GLU A 130 -12.62 3.72 -2.97
N LEU A 131 -11.66 2.90 -3.41
CA LEU A 131 -11.69 1.43 -3.25
C LEU A 131 -11.11 1.03 -1.90
N ASN A 132 -11.79 1.49 -0.85
CA ASN A 132 -11.45 1.21 0.53
C ASN A 132 -12.72 0.84 1.29
N ASP A 133 -12.73 -0.33 1.92
CA ASP A 133 -13.91 -0.84 2.61
C ASP A 133 -14.30 0.01 3.85
N SER A 134 -13.33 0.66 4.49
CA SER A 134 -13.55 1.49 5.69
C SER A 134 -14.39 2.74 5.43
N PRO A 135 -14.02 3.69 4.54
CA PRO A 135 -14.86 4.84 4.26
C PRO A 135 -16.18 4.42 3.59
N LEU A 136 -16.17 3.40 2.72
CA LEU A 136 -17.36 2.98 1.98
C LEU A 136 -18.45 2.42 2.89
N PHE A 137 -18.09 1.51 3.81
CA PHE A 137 -19.07 0.90 4.72
C PHE A 137 -19.53 1.86 5.83
N ARG A 138 -18.85 3.00 6.04
CA ARG A 138 -19.28 4.05 6.98
C ARG A 138 -20.39 4.94 6.41
N VAL A 139 -20.58 4.97 5.09
CA VAL A 139 -21.55 5.85 4.41
C VAL A 139 -22.75 5.11 3.81
N ASN A 140 -23.08 3.94 4.37
CA ASN A 140 -24.23 3.08 4.04
C ASN A 140 -24.17 2.30 2.71
N TYR A 141 -22.97 2.07 2.16
CA TYR A 141 -22.81 1.04 1.12
C TYR A 141 -22.42 -0.30 1.76
N GLU A 142 -22.74 -1.39 1.07
CA GLU A 142 -22.42 -2.75 1.49
C GLU A 142 -21.46 -3.44 0.52
N ALA A 143 -21.03 -4.64 0.91
CA ALA A 143 -19.96 -5.36 0.22
C ALA A 143 -20.31 -5.82 -1.21
N ASP A 144 -21.59 -5.91 -1.56
CA ASP A 144 -22.06 -6.13 -2.93
C ASP A 144 -21.73 -4.94 -3.84
N TYR A 145 -22.05 -3.72 -3.38
CA TYR A 145 -21.68 -2.50 -4.10
C TYR A 145 -20.16 -2.33 -4.16
N PHE A 146 -19.43 -2.66 -3.08
CA PHE A 146 -17.96 -2.64 -3.09
C PHE A 146 -17.39 -3.57 -4.17
N ALA A 147 -17.94 -4.79 -4.31
CA ALA A 147 -17.53 -5.70 -5.36
C ALA A 147 -17.83 -5.16 -6.77
N GLU A 148 -19.00 -4.55 -6.95
CA GLU A 148 -19.37 -3.93 -8.22
C GLU A 148 -18.40 -2.82 -8.64
N ILE A 149 -18.07 -1.89 -7.74
CA ILE A 149 -17.16 -0.79 -8.07
C ILE A 149 -15.72 -1.26 -8.27
N CYS A 150 -15.27 -2.29 -7.55
CA CYS A 150 -13.96 -2.91 -7.79
C CYS A 150 -13.88 -3.46 -9.22
N LYS A 151 -14.91 -4.18 -9.68
CA LYS A 151 -14.96 -4.72 -11.05
C LYS A 151 -14.99 -3.62 -12.10
N ARG A 152 -15.79 -2.58 -11.89
CA ARG A 152 -15.86 -1.42 -12.81
C ARG A 152 -14.51 -0.71 -12.95
N GLN A 153 -13.82 -0.47 -11.84
CA GLN A 153 -12.49 0.15 -11.88
C GLN A 153 -11.47 -0.79 -12.55
N PHE A 154 -11.51 -2.08 -12.24
CA PHE A 154 -10.68 -3.06 -12.92
C PHE A 154 -10.89 -3.01 -14.44
N ASP A 155 -12.12 -3.09 -14.93
CA ASP A 155 -12.41 -3.09 -16.37
C ASP A 155 -11.84 -1.85 -17.07
N GLN A 156 -11.96 -0.68 -16.43
CA GLN A 156 -11.43 0.57 -16.96
C GLN A 156 -9.89 0.57 -16.98
N LEU A 157 -9.25 0.24 -15.86
CA LEU A 157 -7.78 0.20 -15.77
C LEU A 157 -7.18 -0.90 -16.66
N TYR A 158 -7.87 -2.02 -16.81
CA TYR A 158 -7.48 -3.12 -17.68
C TYR A 158 -7.50 -2.70 -19.16
N LYS A 159 -8.54 -1.96 -19.58
CA LYS A 159 -8.62 -1.37 -20.92
C LYS A 159 -7.48 -0.39 -21.17
N GLU A 160 -7.17 0.48 -20.23
CA GLU A 160 -6.07 1.45 -20.33
C GLU A 160 -4.69 0.78 -20.28
N GLY A 161 -4.59 -0.35 -19.58
CA GLY A 161 -3.41 -1.19 -19.47
C GLY A 161 -2.87 -1.71 -20.81
N ALA A 162 -3.69 -1.69 -21.87
CA ALA A 162 -3.26 -2.01 -23.23
C ALA A 162 -2.19 -1.06 -23.77
N GLU A 163 -2.18 0.20 -23.31
CA GLU A 163 -1.18 1.21 -23.71
C GLU A 163 -0.11 1.41 -22.65
N SER A 164 -0.51 1.44 -21.37
CA SER A 164 0.40 1.72 -20.28
C SER A 164 -0.13 1.13 -18.98
N GLY A 165 0.70 0.39 -18.25
CA GLY A 165 0.30 -0.32 -17.03
C GLY A 165 -0.32 0.62 -16.00
N ARG A 166 -1.34 0.15 -15.29
CA ARG A 166 -2.04 0.87 -14.22
C ARG A 166 -1.94 0.09 -12.91
N VAL A 167 -1.94 0.79 -11.79
CA VAL A 167 -1.95 0.21 -10.45
C VAL A 167 -3.37 0.28 -9.89
N MET A 168 -3.91 -0.87 -9.51
CA MET A 168 -5.18 -0.95 -8.80
C MET A 168 -4.93 -1.38 -7.35
N CYS A 169 -5.11 -0.46 -6.41
CA CYS A 169 -5.08 -0.76 -4.99
C CYS A 169 -6.49 -1.05 -4.45
N ILE A 170 -6.67 -2.17 -3.75
CA ILE A 170 -7.89 -2.51 -3.02
C ILE A 170 -7.57 -2.51 -1.53
N ALA A 171 -8.00 -1.47 -0.82
CA ALA A 171 -7.73 -1.32 0.60
C ALA A 171 -8.78 -2.03 1.45
N LEU A 172 -8.33 -2.96 2.30
CA LEU A 172 -9.20 -3.89 3.03
C LEU A 172 -8.86 -3.90 4.53
N HIS A 173 -9.90 -4.02 5.36
CA HIS A 173 -9.74 -4.13 6.81
C HIS A 173 -10.34 -5.46 7.32
N PRO A 174 -9.57 -6.29 8.05
CA PRO A 174 -10.05 -7.62 8.48
C PRO A 174 -11.34 -7.61 9.30
N PHE A 175 -11.57 -6.56 10.11
CA PHE A 175 -12.79 -6.43 10.91
C PHE A 175 -14.01 -5.97 10.11
N LEU A 176 -13.83 -5.57 8.84
CA LEU A 176 -14.87 -5.12 7.92
C LEU A 176 -15.17 -6.16 6.84
N ILE A 177 -14.35 -6.27 5.79
CA ILE A 177 -14.57 -7.25 4.71
C ILE A 177 -14.55 -8.69 5.23
N GLY A 178 -13.82 -8.94 6.33
CA GLY A 178 -13.72 -10.26 6.94
C GLY A 178 -14.99 -10.73 7.66
N GLN A 179 -16.04 -9.91 7.78
CA GLN A 179 -17.31 -10.31 8.40
C GLN A 179 -18.03 -11.41 7.59
N PRO A 180 -18.78 -12.33 8.23
CA PRO A 180 -19.41 -13.47 7.54
C PRO A 180 -20.35 -13.09 6.39
N HIS A 181 -21.04 -11.95 6.49
CA HIS A 181 -21.94 -11.47 5.43
C HIS A 181 -21.21 -10.76 4.28
N ARG A 182 -19.93 -10.41 4.44
CA ARG A 182 -19.13 -9.66 3.46
C ARG A 182 -18.05 -10.48 2.78
N ILE A 183 -17.49 -11.48 3.46
CA ILE A 183 -16.28 -12.18 2.98
C ILE A 183 -16.41 -12.81 1.59
N LYS A 184 -17.61 -13.29 1.22
CA LYS A 184 -17.88 -13.84 -0.11
C LYS A 184 -17.60 -12.84 -1.25
N PHE A 185 -17.72 -11.54 -0.98
CA PHE A 185 -17.51 -10.52 -1.99
C PHE A 185 -16.02 -10.26 -2.24
N LEU A 186 -15.15 -10.51 -1.26
CA LEU A 186 -13.70 -10.52 -1.51
C LEU A 186 -13.32 -11.65 -2.48
N ASP A 187 -13.87 -12.85 -2.25
CA ASP A 187 -13.70 -14.00 -3.15
C ASP A 187 -14.21 -13.69 -4.56
N GLU A 188 -15.39 -13.05 -4.66
CA GLU A 188 -15.98 -12.63 -5.94
C GLU A 188 -15.12 -11.59 -6.69
N ILE A 189 -14.55 -10.61 -5.98
CA ILE A 189 -13.67 -9.59 -6.56
C ILE A 189 -12.39 -10.23 -7.10
N LEU A 190 -11.71 -11.04 -6.28
CA LEU A 190 -10.44 -11.67 -6.66
C LEU A 190 -10.63 -12.67 -7.80
N SER A 191 -11.69 -13.49 -7.73
CA SER A 191 -12.05 -14.42 -8.81
C SER A 191 -12.25 -13.72 -10.15
N TYR A 192 -12.91 -12.56 -10.15
CA TYR A 192 -13.15 -11.79 -11.37
C TYR A 192 -11.84 -11.23 -11.94
N ILE A 193 -11.06 -10.52 -11.11
CA ILE A 193 -9.82 -9.87 -11.54
C ILE A 193 -8.82 -10.91 -12.06
N LEU A 194 -8.59 -11.98 -11.32
CA LEU A 194 -7.59 -13.00 -11.65
C LEU A 194 -8.00 -13.94 -12.79
N ALA A 195 -9.24 -13.87 -13.27
CA ALA A 195 -9.67 -14.60 -14.47
C ALA A 195 -9.17 -13.96 -15.78
N HIS A 196 -8.57 -12.77 -15.72
CA HIS A 196 -8.06 -12.04 -16.88
C HIS A 196 -6.55 -12.21 -17.02
N ASP A 197 -6.08 -12.40 -18.26
CA ASP A 197 -4.66 -12.48 -18.57
C ASP A 197 -3.96 -11.12 -18.37
N GLY A 198 -2.64 -11.11 -18.16
CA GLY A 198 -1.87 -9.86 -18.06
C GLY A 198 -2.02 -9.10 -16.73
N VAL A 199 -2.80 -9.63 -15.78
CA VAL A 199 -2.88 -9.08 -14.42
C VAL A 199 -1.62 -9.47 -13.63
N TRP A 200 -0.88 -8.47 -13.16
CA TRP A 200 0.24 -8.67 -12.24
C TRP A 200 -0.23 -8.56 -10.79
N GLN A 201 -0.52 -9.70 -10.16
CA GLN A 201 -0.76 -9.77 -8.72
C GLN A 201 0.56 -9.53 -7.97
N THR A 202 0.67 -8.39 -7.28
CA THR A 202 1.95 -7.94 -6.73
C THR A 202 1.78 -7.08 -5.47
N THR A 203 2.90 -6.64 -4.89
CA THR A 203 2.95 -5.79 -3.70
C THR A 203 3.42 -4.37 -4.04
N ALA A 204 3.20 -3.42 -3.13
CA ALA A 204 3.70 -2.06 -3.31
C ALA A 204 5.24 -2.01 -3.37
N ASP A 205 5.91 -2.88 -2.60
CA ASP A 205 7.35 -3.08 -2.63
C ASP A 205 7.83 -3.44 -4.05
N ASP A 206 7.24 -4.47 -4.64
CA ASP A 206 7.61 -4.94 -5.98
C ASP A 206 7.31 -3.88 -7.06
N ILE A 207 6.18 -3.16 -6.94
CA ILE A 207 5.83 -2.05 -7.86
C ILE A 207 6.89 -0.95 -7.79
N ALA A 208 7.27 -0.53 -6.58
CA ALA A 208 8.27 0.50 -6.38
C ALA A 208 9.63 0.08 -6.95
N GLU A 209 10.09 -1.14 -6.65
CA GLU A 209 11.37 -1.65 -7.14
C GLU A 209 11.38 -1.79 -8.66
N TYR A 210 10.29 -2.30 -9.25
CA TYR A 210 10.16 -2.40 -10.69
C TYR A 210 10.18 -1.02 -11.35
N TYR A 211 9.48 -0.04 -10.79
CA TYR A 211 9.47 1.32 -11.31
C TYR A 211 10.84 2.00 -11.21
N ILE A 212 11.49 1.91 -10.04
CA ILE A 212 12.83 2.46 -9.79
C ILE A 212 13.85 1.89 -10.78
N LYS A 213 13.78 0.59 -11.04
CA LYS A 213 14.71 -0.10 -11.93
C LYS A 213 14.53 0.25 -13.41
N ASN A 214 13.29 0.47 -13.86
CA ASN A 214 12.97 0.52 -15.29
C ASN A 214 12.53 1.90 -15.81
N TYR A 215 11.94 2.76 -14.98
CA TYR A 215 11.25 3.97 -15.45
C TYR A 215 11.57 5.25 -14.68
N TYR A 216 12.14 5.16 -13.48
CA TYR A 216 12.37 6.33 -12.63
C TYR A 216 13.22 7.40 -13.28
N ASP A 217 14.39 7.03 -13.83
CA ASP A 217 15.32 8.01 -14.42
C ASP A 217 14.70 8.65 -15.68
N GLN A 218 13.98 7.87 -16.49
CA GLN A 218 13.24 8.38 -17.65
C GLN A 218 12.16 9.40 -17.23
N ALA A 219 11.38 9.10 -16.18
CA ALA A 219 10.33 9.99 -15.70
C ALA A 219 10.91 11.29 -15.11
N VAL A 220 12.02 11.19 -14.37
CA VAL A 220 12.75 12.36 -13.85
C VAL A 220 13.29 13.22 -14.98
N ASP A 221 13.93 12.62 -15.98
CA ASP A 221 14.49 13.32 -17.15
C ASP A 221 13.38 14.03 -17.94
N HIS A 222 12.22 13.37 -18.11
CA HIS A 222 11.06 13.99 -18.76
C HIS A 222 10.56 15.19 -17.96
N ALA A 223 10.39 15.06 -16.63
CA ALA A 223 9.92 16.15 -15.78
C ALA A 223 10.87 17.36 -15.79
N GLN A 224 12.19 17.14 -15.90
CA GLN A 224 13.18 18.23 -15.98
C GLN A 224 13.01 19.10 -17.23
N GLN A 225 12.45 18.59 -18.31
CA GLN A 225 12.19 19.36 -19.54
C GLN A 225 11.14 20.46 -19.34
N PHE A 226 10.36 20.38 -18.26
CA PHE A 226 9.30 21.35 -17.93
C PHE A 226 9.65 22.27 -16.76
N LYS A 227 10.85 22.13 -16.17
CA LYS A 227 11.35 23.06 -15.14
C LYS A 227 11.85 24.32 -15.85
N ALA A 228 11.01 25.36 -15.90
CA ALA A 228 11.35 26.71 -16.36
C ALA A 228 12.27 27.45 -15.38
#